data_AF-A0A5C7B6M0-F1
#
_entry.id   AF-A0A5C7B6M0-F1
#
_cell.length_a   1.000
_cell.length_b   1.000
_cell.length_c   1.000
_cell.angle_alpha   90.00
_cell.angle_beta   90.00
_cell.angle_gamma   90.00
#
_symmetry.space_group_name_H-M   'P 1'
#
loop_
_entity.id
_entity.type
_entity.pdbx_description
1 polymer ?
#
loop_
_entity_poly.entity_id
_entity_poly.type
_entity_poly.pdbx_seq_one_letter_code
_entity_poly.pdbx_strand_id
1 'polypeptide(L)'
;MSGKKGIDKRLTSSFSQPKDKSFDFDIISKYFRNKDNSKAYQVLSDKTCNDLGFEDLYAFLDRTHSKIGQQYLYNKRRAIQRNEEQTKLDETIIDVLTRDSEFRISVQKKIEKLNHKDANHVISLF
;
A
#
# COMPACT_ATOMS: atom_id res chain seq x y z
N MET A 1 25.15 -9.03 14.47
CA MET A 1 24.21 -8.19 15.26
C MET A 1 24.05 -6.75 14.75
N SER A 2 24.88 -6.28 13.79
CA SER A 2 24.82 -4.89 13.27
C SER A 2 23.61 -4.60 12.35
N GLY A 3 23.24 -5.53 11.46
CA GLY A 3 22.15 -5.30 10.48
C GLY A 3 20.73 -5.15 11.06
N LYS A 4 20.42 -5.79 12.20
CA LYS A 4 19.10 -5.69 12.85
C LYS A 4 18.83 -4.29 13.42
N LYS A 5 19.83 -3.66 14.05
CA LYS A 5 19.69 -2.29 14.59
C LYS A 5 19.48 -1.25 13.48
N GLY A 6 20.00 -1.49 12.28
CA GLY A 6 19.85 -0.59 11.14
C GLY A 6 18.42 -0.57 10.56
N ILE A 7 17.78 -1.73 10.43
CA ILE A 7 16.42 -1.84 9.88
C ILE A 7 15.42 -1.15 10.81
N ASP A 8 15.50 -1.39 12.11
CA ASP A 8 14.57 -0.82 13.10
C ASP A 8 14.68 0.71 13.10
N LYS A 9 15.90 1.23 13.11
CA LYS A 9 16.15 2.67 13.04
C LYS A 9 15.54 3.28 11.77
N ARG A 10 15.74 2.63 10.61
CA ARG A 10 15.15 3.07 9.33
C ARG A 10 13.61 3.06 9.37
N LEU A 11 13.01 1.98 9.86
CA LEU A 11 11.55 1.82 9.93
C LEU A 11 10.90 2.83 10.88
N THR A 12 11.56 3.13 11.99
CA THR A 12 11.15 4.18 12.92
C THR A 12 11.24 5.55 12.26
N SER A 13 12.37 5.88 11.63
CA SER A 13 12.57 7.21 11.03
C SER A 13 11.70 7.45 9.79
N SER A 14 11.36 6.40 9.03
CA SER A 14 10.51 6.51 7.85
C SER A 14 9.02 6.45 8.16
N PHE A 15 8.62 6.22 9.42
CA PHE A 15 7.20 6.15 9.76
C PHE A 15 6.51 7.49 9.47
N SER A 16 5.38 7.42 8.77
CA SER A 16 4.61 8.57 8.26
C SER A 16 5.29 9.46 7.21
N GLN A 17 6.59 9.28 6.94
CA GLN A 17 7.30 10.09 5.96
C GLN A 17 6.97 9.70 4.51
N PRO A 18 6.79 10.67 3.59
CA PRO A 18 6.70 10.40 2.16
C PRO A 18 7.86 9.54 1.66
N LYS A 19 7.57 8.68 0.69
CA LYS A 19 8.63 7.89 0.06
C LYS A 19 9.36 8.75 -0.95
N ASP A 20 10.67 8.85 -0.78
CA ASP A 20 11.57 9.43 -1.77
C ASP A 20 12.03 8.32 -2.73
N LYS A 21 11.14 7.91 -3.65
CA LYS A 21 11.43 6.90 -4.67
C LYS A 21 10.51 7.06 -5.88
N SER A 22 10.95 6.55 -7.02
CA SER A 22 10.11 6.45 -8.22
C SER A 22 9.00 5.40 -8.05
N PHE A 23 7.86 5.69 -8.66
CA PHE A 23 6.71 4.80 -8.73
C PHE A 23 6.55 4.31 -10.17
N ASP A 24 6.40 3.00 -10.33
CA ASP A 24 6.15 2.37 -11.62
C ASP A 24 4.66 2.06 -11.69
N PHE A 25 3.87 3.00 -12.23
CA PHE A 25 2.42 2.87 -12.28
C PHE A 25 1.92 1.82 -13.28
N ASP A 26 2.74 1.46 -14.28
CA ASP A 26 2.47 0.34 -15.16
C ASP A 26 2.46 -0.98 -14.38
N ILE A 27 3.37 -1.15 -13.42
CA ILE A 27 3.39 -2.32 -12.54
C ILE A 27 2.38 -2.22 -11.40
N ILE A 28 2.26 -1.05 -10.76
CA ILE A 28 1.39 -0.84 -9.59
C ILE A 28 -0.09 -1.01 -9.98
N SER A 29 -0.48 -0.57 -11.18
CA SER A 29 -1.86 -0.68 -11.65
C SER A 29 -2.28 -2.10 -12.07
N LYS A 30 -1.34 -3.04 -12.24
CA LYS A 30 -1.65 -4.40 -12.76
C LYS A 30 -2.73 -5.11 -11.95
N TYR A 31 -2.68 -5.05 -10.61
CA TYR A 31 -3.67 -5.75 -9.80
C TYR A 31 -5.06 -5.18 -10.02
N PHE A 32 -5.17 -3.85 -10.07
CA PHE A 32 -6.43 -3.16 -10.36
C PHE A 32 -7.00 -3.52 -11.74
N ARG A 33 -6.13 -3.58 -12.76
CA ARG A 33 -6.54 -3.89 -14.14
C ARG A 33 -7.02 -5.34 -14.32
N ASN A 34 -6.47 -6.29 -13.54
CA ASN A 34 -6.79 -7.72 -13.66
C ASN A 34 -7.84 -8.20 -12.63
N LYS A 35 -8.07 -7.45 -11.56
CA LYS A 35 -9.08 -7.79 -10.56
C LYS A 35 -10.47 -7.44 -11.06
N ASP A 36 -11.43 -8.35 -10.87
CA ASP A 36 -12.85 -8.02 -11.00
C ASP A 36 -13.26 -6.99 -9.92
N ASN A 37 -13.54 -5.77 -10.38
CA ASN A 37 -14.00 -4.66 -9.58
C ASN A 37 -15.49 -4.31 -9.83
N SER A 38 -16.23 -5.18 -10.52
CA SER A 38 -17.65 -4.96 -10.85
C SER A 38 -18.57 -4.77 -9.64
N LYS A 39 -18.17 -5.31 -8.49
CA LYS A 39 -18.90 -5.18 -7.21
C LYS A 39 -18.48 -3.95 -6.38
N ALA A 40 -17.55 -3.13 -6.86
CA ALA A 40 -17.17 -1.90 -6.16
C ALA A 40 -18.31 -0.89 -6.17
N TYR A 41 -18.40 -0.06 -5.12
CA TYR A 41 -19.36 1.04 -5.07
C TYR A 41 -19.09 2.05 -6.19
N GLN A 42 -17.82 2.34 -6.43
CA GLN A 42 -17.38 3.19 -7.54
C GLN A 42 -15.99 2.78 -8.01
N VAL A 43 -15.78 2.79 -9.33
CA VAL A 43 -14.46 2.61 -9.94
C VAL A 43 -14.06 3.93 -10.61
N LEU A 44 -12.93 4.50 -10.19
CA LEU A 44 -12.39 5.71 -10.81
C LEU A 44 -11.81 5.37 -12.19
N SER A 45 -12.29 6.08 -13.22
CA SER A 45 -11.80 5.92 -14.59
C SER A 45 -10.39 6.50 -14.75
N ASP A 46 -9.66 6.04 -15.76
CA ASP A 46 -8.36 6.62 -16.12
C ASP A 46 -8.44 8.13 -16.35
N LYS A 47 -9.50 8.59 -17.01
CA LYS A 47 -9.75 10.02 -17.24
C LYS A 47 -9.90 10.79 -15.92
N THR A 48 -10.75 10.32 -15.02
CA THR A 48 -10.94 10.93 -13.70
C THR A 48 -9.65 10.96 -12.90
N CYS A 49 -8.86 9.89 -12.94
CA CYS A 49 -7.57 9.85 -12.26
C CYS A 49 -6.57 10.84 -12.85
N ASN A 50 -6.55 11.03 -14.17
CA ASN A 50 -5.71 12.03 -14.82
C ASN A 50 -6.13 13.45 -14.44
N ASP A 51 -7.44 13.74 -14.48
CA ASP A 51 -7.98 15.07 -14.14
C ASP A 51 -7.68 15.47 -12.68
N LEU A 52 -7.61 14.48 -11.77
CA LEU A 52 -7.35 14.69 -10.34
C LEU A 52 -5.87 14.60 -9.95
N GLY A 53 -4.95 14.31 -10.87
CA GLY A 53 -3.54 14.04 -10.53
C GLY A 53 -3.40 12.86 -9.56
N PHE A 54 -4.20 11.81 -9.74
CA PHE A 54 -4.33 10.71 -8.79
C PHE A 54 -3.00 10.00 -8.49
N GLU A 55 -2.12 9.89 -9.47
CA GLU A 55 -0.83 9.21 -9.30
C GLU A 55 0.12 9.99 -8.38
N ASP A 56 0.11 11.31 -8.44
CA ASP A 56 0.85 12.17 -7.52
C ASP A 56 0.28 12.06 -6.09
N LEU A 57 -1.06 12.08 -5.97
CA LEU A 57 -1.72 11.83 -4.69
C LEU A 57 -1.37 10.44 -4.15
N TYR A 58 -1.36 9.41 -5.00
CA TYR A 58 -1.00 8.06 -4.61
C TYR A 58 0.46 7.99 -4.12
N ALA A 59 1.41 8.60 -4.84
CA ALA A 59 2.81 8.66 -4.43
C ALA A 59 2.96 9.35 -3.08
N PHE A 60 2.19 10.42 -2.84
CA PHE A 60 2.12 11.08 -1.55
C PHE A 60 1.50 10.21 -0.46
N LEU A 61 0.51 9.36 -0.74
CA LEU A 61 -0.18 8.53 0.26
C LEU A 61 0.52 7.19 0.57
N ASP A 62 1.28 6.64 -0.37
CA ASP A 62 1.82 5.28 -0.23
C ASP A 62 2.87 5.19 0.90
N ARG A 63 2.52 4.45 1.95
CA ARG A 63 3.42 4.07 3.08
C ARG A 63 3.60 2.55 3.19
N THR A 64 3.22 1.80 2.16
CA THR A 64 3.33 0.33 2.17
C THR A 64 4.78 -0.16 2.19
N HIS A 65 5.03 -1.35 2.73
CA HIS A 65 6.38 -1.91 2.84
C HIS A 65 6.61 -3.10 1.91
N SER A 66 5.71 -3.33 0.95
CA SER A 66 5.78 -4.44 -0.01
C SER A 66 5.27 -4.02 -1.38
N LYS A 67 5.72 -4.74 -2.42
CA LYS A 67 5.30 -4.52 -3.80
C LYS A 67 3.85 -4.87 -4.03
N ILE A 68 3.40 -5.99 -3.47
CA ILE A 68 1.98 -6.37 -3.48
C ILE A 68 1.12 -5.38 -2.69
N GLY A 69 1.66 -4.80 -1.61
CA GLY A 69 0.98 -3.76 -0.84
C GLY A 69 0.71 -2.51 -1.68
N GLN A 70 1.67 -2.09 -2.52
CA GLN A 70 1.46 -0.98 -3.46
C GLN A 70 0.30 -1.28 -4.41
N GLN A 71 0.34 -2.44 -5.06
CA GLN A 71 -0.71 -2.87 -6.00
C GLN A 71 -2.10 -2.96 -5.34
N TYR A 72 -2.18 -3.53 -4.14
CA TYR A 72 -3.42 -3.60 -3.37
C TYR A 72 -3.94 -2.22 -2.96
N LEU A 73 -3.06 -1.33 -2.47
CA LEU A 73 -3.43 0.03 -2.09
C LEU A 73 -3.96 0.80 -3.31
N TYR A 74 -3.32 0.66 -4.48
CA TYR A 74 -3.75 1.33 -5.71
C TYR A 74 -5.16 0.88 -6.10
N ASN A 75 -5.41 -0.44 -6.08
CA ASN A 75 -6.75 -0.97 -6.27
C ASN A 75 -7.75 -0.46 -5.24
N LYS A 76 -7.42 -0.46 -3.93
CA LYS A 76 -8.32 0.01 -2.87
C LYS A 76 -8.67 1.50 -3.03
N ARG A 77 -7.79 2.31 -3.63
CA ARG A 77 -8.03 3.74 -3.88
C ARG A 77 -8.77 4.01 -5.19
N ARG A 78 -8.61 3.17 -6.21
CA ARG A 78 -9.37 3.29 -7.47
C ARG A 78 -10.74 2.61 -7.44
N ALA A 79 -10.87 1.48 -6.75
CA ALA A 79 -12.12 0.74 -6.58
C ALA A 79 -12.67 1.01 -5.17
N ILE A 80 -13.43 2.09 -5.05
CA ILE A 80 -14.02 2.56 -3.80
C ILE A 80 -15.06 1.56 -3.33
N GLN A 81 -14.93 1.15 -2.06
CA GLN A 81 -15.85 0.27 -1.38
C GLN A 81 -16.56 1.06 -0.27
N ARG A 82 -17.87 0.84 -0.09
CA ARG A 82 -18.62 1.35 1.05
C ARG A 82 -18.83 0.20 2.04
N ASN A 83 -17.99 0.12 3.05
CA ASN A 83 -18.09 -0.90 4.09
C ASN A 83 -17.75 -0.27 5.46
N GLU A 84 -18.78 0.07 6.23
CA GLU A 84 -18.63 0.74 7.52
C GLU A 84 -17.96 -0.16 8.57
N GLU A 85 -18.20 -1.46 8.54
CA GLU A 85 -17.56 -2.43 9.43
C GLU A 85 -16.05 -2.51 9.16
N GLN A 86 -15.67 -2.59 7.89
CA GLN A 86 -14.26 -2.57 7.48
C GLN A 86 -13.59 -1.24 7.84
N THR A 87 -14.28 -0.11 7.69
CA THR A 87 -13.74 1.19 8.11
C THR A 87 -13.46 1.22 9.61
N LYS A 88 -14.39 0.74 10.45
CA LYS A 88 -14.19 0.65 11.91
C LYS A 88 -13.00 -0.24 12.28
N LEU A 89 -12.85 -1.37 11.57
CA LEU A 89 -11.71 -2.26 11.75
C LEU A 89 -10.39 -1.59 11.32
N ASP A 90 -10.37 -0.89 10.18
CA ASP A 90 -9.21 -0.16 9.69
C ASP A 90 -8.77 0.91 10.71
N GLU A 91 -9.70 1.69 11.29
CA GLU A 91 -9.41 2.68 12.34
C GLU A 91 -8.81 2.02 13.59
N THR A 92 -9.31 0.85 13.99
CA THR A 92 -8.78 0.10 15.14
C THR A 92 -7.35 -0.36 14.88
N ILE A 93 -7.07 -0.86 13.67
CA ILE A 93 -5.73 -1.28 13.26
C ILE A 93 -4.78 -0.08 13.20
N ILE A 94 -5.24 1.06 12.69
CA ILE A 94 -4.46 2.31 12.65
C ILE A 94 -4.08 2.74 14.07
N ASP A 95 -5.02 2.74 15.01
CA ASP A 95 -4.76 3.13 16.41
C ASP A 95 -3.71 2.23 17.08
N VAL A 96 -3.86 0.91 16.94
CA VAL A 96 -2.89 -0.07 17.47
C VAL A 96 -1.51 0.13 16.85
N LEU A 97 -1.41 0.20 15.52
CA LEU A 97 -0.13 0.35 14.83
C LEU A 97 0.49 1.73 15.06
N THR A 98 -0.29 2.75 15.40
CA THR A 98 0.23 4.08 15.73
C THR A 98 0.84 4.09 17.13
N ARG A 99 0.13 3.54 18.12
CA ARG A 99 0.53 3.55 19.54
C ARG A 99 1.66 2.56 19.84
N ASP A 100 1.62 1.38 19.23
CA ASP A 100 2.61 0.33 19.49
C ASP A 100 3.67 0.28 18.38
N SER A 101 4.76 1.03 18.59
CA SER A 101 5.86 1.09 17.63
C SER A 101 6.63 -0.22 17.50
N GLU A 102 6.76 -1.00 18.57
CA GLU A 102 7.49 -2.27 18.55
C GLU A 102 6.72 -3.30 17.74
N PHE A 103 5.40 -3.41 17.98
CA PHE A 103 4.52 -4.26 17.21
C PHE A 103 4.50 -3.84 15.73
N ARG A 104 4.35 -2.55 15.44
CA ARG A 104 4.38 -2.02 14.06
C ARG A 104 5.68 -2.40 13.34
N ILE A 105 6.84 -2.20 13.97
CA ILE A 105 8.15 -2.56 13.39
C ILE A 105 8.23 -4.07 13.16
N SER A 106 7.72 -4.88 14.08
CA SER A 106 7.69 -6.35 13.92
C SER A 106 6.87 -6.79 12.70
N VAL A 107 5.73 -6.13 12.44
CA VAL A 107 4.88 -6.35 11.27
C VAL A 107 5.57 -5.88 10.00
N GLN A 108 6.12 -4.65 9.99
CA GLN A 108 6.83 -4.09 8.85
C GLN A 108 7.98 -5.01 8.40
N LYS A 109 8.78 -5.54 9.32
CA LYS A 109 9.87 -6.49 9.01
C LYS A 109 9.37 -7.75 8.30
N LYS A 110 8.19 -8.27 8.67
CA LYS A 110 7.60 -9.43 8.01
C LYS A 110 7.13 -9.07 6.60
N ILE A 111 6.52 -7.90 6.43
CA ILE A 111 6.01 -7.41 5.15
C ILE A 111 7.14 -7.06 4.17
N GLU A 112 8.27 -6.53 4.65
CA GLU A 112 9.43 -6.19 3.81
C GLU A 112 10.01 -7.38 3.06
N LYS A 113 9.76 -8.62 3.51
CA LYS A 113 10.09 -9.84 2.77
C LYS A 113 9.38 -9.93 1.42
N LEU A 114 8.30 -9.17 1.21
CA LEU A 114 7.53 -9.08 -0.03
C LEU A 114 7.84 -7.81 -0.83
N ASN A 115 8.97 -7.14 -0.54
CA ASN A 115 9.38 -5.91 -1.23
C ASN A 115 10.35 -6.15 -2.40
N HIS A 116 10.63 -7.41 -2.75
CA HIS A 116 11.42 -7.75 -3.94
C HIS A 116 10.60 -7.63 -5.22
N LYS A 117 11.27 -7.53 -6.38
CA LYS A 117 10.63 -7.30 -7.68
C LYS A 117 9.66 -8.42 -8.06
N ASP A 118 9.98 -9.67 -7.74
CA ASP A 118 9.16 -10.82 -8.14
C ASP A 118 7.77 -10.83 -7.48
N ALA A 119 7.62 -10.18 -6.32
CA ALA A 119 6.32 -10.05 -5.66
C ALA A 119 5.30 -9.23 -6.47
N ASN A 120 5.72 -8.48 -7.50
CA ASN A 120 4.81 -7.81 -8.44
C ASN A 120 4.10 -8.79 -9.39
N HIS A 121 4.63 -10.01 -9.57
CA HIS A 121 4.12 -11.01 -10.48
C HIS A 121 3.11 -11.97 -9.83
N VAL A 122 2.72 -11.74 -8.57
CA VAL A 122 1.65 -12.54 -7.94
C VAL A 122 0.35 -12.50 -8.75
N ILE A 123 0.11 -11.42 -9.49
CA ILE A 123 -1.06 -11.27 -10.37
C ILE A 123 -1.01 -12.24 -11.56
N SER A 124 0.16 -12.68 -12.02
CA SER A 124 0.24 -13.66 -13.12
C SER A 124 -0.05 -15.09 -12.68
N LEU A 125 -0.40 -15.30 -11.40
CA LEU A 125 -0.79 -16.60 -10.85
C LEU A 125 -2.31 -16.84 -10.88
N PHE A 126 -3.09 -15.83 -11.30
CA PHE A 126 -4.55 -15.83 -11.35
C PHE A 126 -5.02 -15.29 -12.69
#